data_AF-A0A7X1NKN0-F1
#
_entry.id   AF-A0A7X1NKN0-F1
#
_cell.length_a   1.000
_cell.length_b   1.000
_cell.length_c   1.000
_cell.angle_alpha   90.00
_cell.angle_beta   90.00
_cell.angle_gamma   90.00
#
_symmetry.space_group_name_H-M   'P 1'
#
loop_
_entity.id
_entity.type
_entity.pdbx_description
1 polymer ?
#
loop_
_entity_poly.entity_id
_entity_poly.type
_entity_poly.pdbx_seq_one_letter_code
_entity_poly.pdbx_strand_id
1 'polypeptide(L)'
;MDTAPANLHATISTPPWGTTPAYGPPCDAATLHALALAHSEALTKWMALWTVMCTRMATAQNVLDYAAIGPLMLPAYASQTMLYYKRLSEIASGVSV
;
A
#
# COMPACT_ATOMS: atom_id res chain seq x y z
N MET A 1 -23.00 -60.39 -17.98
CA MET A 1 -22.92 -59.77 -16.64
C MET A 1 -21.63 -58.99 -16.65
N ASP A 2 -21.73 -57.71 -16.99
CA ASP A 2 -20.61 -56.84 -17.35
C ASP A 2 -20.48 -55.79 -16.24
N THR A 3 -19.30 -55.66 -15.67
CA THR A 3 -19.03 -54.79 -14.52
C THR A 3 -18.39 -53.51 -15.04
N ALA A 4 -19.16 -52.42 -15.12
CA ALA A 4 -18.63 -51.08 -15.40
C ALA A 4 -18.62 -50.23 -14.12
N PRO A 5 -17.51 -49.52 -13.81
CA PRO A 5 -17.36 -48.76 -12.57
C PRO A 5 -18.04 -47.39 -12.59
N ALA A 6 -18.25 -46.87 -11.38
CA ALA A 6 -18.98 -45.67 -11.01
C ALA A 6 -18.61 -44.39 -11.75
N ASN A 7 -19.61 -43.54 -12.01
CA ASN A 7 -19.45 -42.10 -12.10
C ASN A 7 -20.49 -41.42 -11.20
N LEU A 8 -20.04 -41.08 -9.99
CA LEU A 8 -20.69 -40.12 -9.10
C LEU A 8 -20.72 -38.76 -9.80
N HIS A 9 -21.80 -38.48 -10.51
CA HIS A 9 -22.14 -37.10 -10.90
C HIS A 9 -22.60 -36.38 -9.62
N ALA A 10 -21.64 -35.88 -8.84
CA ALA A 10 -21.92 -34.87 -7.83
C ALA A 10 -22.35 -33.61 -8.58
N THR A 11 -23.66 -33.44 -8.76
CA THR A 11 -24.25 -32.20 -9.22
C THR A 11 -24.01 -31.14 -8.16
N ILE A 12 -22.89 -30.44 -8.23
CA ILE A 12 -22.66 -29.21 -7.46
C ILE A 12 -23.55 -28.16 -8.12
N SER A 13 -24.78 -28.04 -7.61
CA SER A 13 -25.68 -26.95 -7.93
C SER A 13 -25.07 -25.66 -7.40
N THR A 14 -24.39 -24.92 -8.28
CA THR A 14 -23.92 -23.57 -7.97
C THR A 14 -25.15 -22.67 -8.01
N PRO A 15 -25.53 -21.99 -6.91
CA PRO A 15 -26.70 -21.12 -6.93
C PRO A 15 -26.48 -19.97 -7.92
N PRO A 16 -27.51 -19.55 -8.70
CA PRO A 16 -27.38 -18.57 -9.76
C PRO A 16 -27.45 -17.16 -9.15
N TRP A 17 -26.47 -16.80 -8.33
CA TRP A 17 -26.21 -15.39 -8.02
C TRP A 17 -25.28 -14.88 -9.12
N GLY A 18 -25.90 -14.66 -10.27
CA GLY A 18 -25.28 -14.11 -11.46
C GLY A 18 -24.75 -12.71 -11.19
N THR A 19 -23.45 -12.56 -11.46
CA THR A 19 -22.79 -11.34 -11.91
C THR A 19 -22.97 -10.13 -10.99
N THR A 20 -22.23 -10.13 -9.88
CA THR A 20 -21.63 -8.87 -9.43
C THR A 20 -20.84 -8.31 -10.62
N PRO A 21 -21.03 -7.04 -11.02
CA PRO A 21 -20.12 -6.43 -11.98
C PRO A 21 -18.71 -6.58 -11.40
N ALA A 22 -17.80 -7.20 -12.14
CA ALA A 22 -16.39 -7.15 -11.81
C ALA A 22 -15.96 -5.68 -11.94
N TYR A 23 -16.08 -4.93 -10.84
CA TYR A 23 -15.53 -3.60 -10.74
C TYR A 23 -14.01 -3.74 -10.73
N GLY A 24 -13.44 -3.67 -11.94
CA GLY A 24 -12.00 -3.68 -12.19
C GLY A 24 -11.40 -5.09 -12.36
N PRO A 25 -10.31 -5.20 -13.15
CA PRO A 25 -9.52 -6.44 -13.16
C PRO A 25 -9.03 -6.73 -11.73
N PRO A 26 -8.95 -8.02 -11.33
CA PRO A 26 -8.39 -8.37 -10.03
C PRO A 26 -6.98 -7.79 -9.94
N CYS A 27 -6.71 -7.00 -8.90
CA CYS A 27 -5.37 -6.56 -8.60
C CYS A 27 -4.54 -7.83 -8.36
N ASP A 28 -3.57 -8.11 -9.23
CA ASP A 28 -2.72 -9.30 -9.14
C ASP A 28 -2.07 -9.38 -7.74
N ALA A 29 -1.86 -10.59 -7.23
CA ALA A 29 -1.25 -10.82 -5.92
C ALA A 29 0.13 -10.13 -5.83
N ALA A 30 0.87 -10.07 -6.94
CA ALA A 30 2.12 -9.34 -7.05
C ALA A 30 1.94 -7.82 -6.85
N THR A 31 0.91 -7.23 -7.46
CA THR A 31 0.56 -5.81 -7.30
C THR A 31 0.15 -5.49 -5.86
N LEU A 32 -0.66 -6.35 -5.24
CA LEU A 32 -1.04 -6.19 -3.83
C LEU A 32 0.18 -6.28 -2.89
N HIS A 33 1.08 -7.21 -3.15
CA HIS A 33 2.32 -7.34 -2.38
C HIS A 33 3.23 -6.11 -2.53
N ALA A 34 3.41 -5.63 -3.77
CA ALA A 34 4.20 -4.43 -4.05
C ALA A 34 3.60 -3.18 -3.38
N LEU A 35 2.27 -3.06 -3.37
CA LEU A 35 1.56 -1.98 -2.69
C LEU A 35 1.78 -2.05 -1.18
N ALA A 36 1.59 -3.23 -0.57
CA ALA A 36 1.81 -3.41 0.87
C ALA A 36 3.24 -3.01 1.27
N LEU A 37 4.23 -3.43 0.49
CA LEU A 37 5.63 -3.08 0.72
C LEU A 37 5.88 -1.58 0.58
N ALA A 38 5.32 -0.93 -0.46
CA ALA A 38 5.43 0.52 -0.63
C ALA A 38 4.81 1.31 0.54
N HIS A 39 3.65 0.86 1.05
CA HIS A 39 3.03 1.46 2.24
C HIS A 39 3.89 1.29 3.49
N SER A 40 4.39 0.08 3.74
CA SER A 40 5.24 -0.19 4.91
C SER A 40 6.51 0.66 4.88
N GLU A 41 7.20 0.72 3.74
CA GLU A 41 8.40 1.56 3.60
C GLU A 41 8.10 3.05 3.79
N ALA A 42 7.00 3.55 3.21
CA ALA A 42 6.60 4.94 3.36
C ALA A 42 6.29 5.27 4.81
N LEU A 43 5.58 4.39 5.52
CA LEU A 43 5.28 4.55 6.94
C LEU A 43 6.57 4.58 7.78
N THR A 44 7.51 3.69 7.54
CA THR A 44 8.81 3.69 8.25
C THR A 44 9.55 5.00 8.04
N LYS A 45 9.60 5.51 6.80
CA LYS A 45 10.25 6.79 6.48
C LYS A 45 9.55 7.98 7.12
N TRP A 46 8.21 8.00 7.13
CA TRP A 46 7.44 9.05 7.80
C TRP A 46 7.61 9.02 9.32
N MET A 47 7.65 7.83 9.92
CA MET A 47 7.93 7.68 11.35
C MET A 47 9.32 8.24 11.71
N ALA A 48 10.33 8.00 10.87
CA ALA A 48 11.65 8.58 11.08
C ALA A 48 11.63 10.13 11.02
N LEU A 49 10.94 10.71 10.04
CA LEU A 49 10.77 12.17 9.96
C LEU A 49 10.01 12.72 11.17
N TRP A 50 8.97 12.01 11.61
CA TRP A 50 8.21 12.38 12.80
C TRP A 50 9.09 12.38 14.06
N THR A 51 9.91 11.34 14.25
CA THR A 51 10.87 11.29 15.36
C THR A 51 11.82 12.47 15.33
N VAL A 52 12.39 12.81 14.17
CA VAL A 52 13.26 14.00 14.02
C VAL A 52 12.52 15.28 14.40
N MET A 53 11.27 15.44 13.97
CA MET A 53 10.45 16.60 14.32
C MET A 53 10.23 16.68 15.84
N CYS A 54 9.83 15.57 16.47
CA CYS A 54 9.62 15.50 17.92
C CYS A 54 10.89 15.80 18.71
N THR A 55 12.04 15.27 18.27
CA THR A 55 13.33 15.58 18.91
C THR A 55 13.64 17.06 18.82
N ARG A 56 13.47 17.68 17.64
CA ARG A 56 13.67 19.13 17.46
C ARG A 56 12.75 19.95 18.37
N MET A 57 11.48 19.55 18.48
CA MET A 57 10.51 20.21 19.36
C MET A 57 10.91 20.09 20.83
N ALA A 58 11.36 18.92 21.26
CA ALA A 58 11.79 18.68 22.63
C ALA A 58 13.05 19.45 23.01
N THR A 59 13.92 19.76 22.04
CA THR A 59 15.17 20.51 22.26
C THR A 59 15.07 22.01 22.00
N ALA A 60 13.92 22.51 21.55
CA ALA A 60 13.74 23.93 21.24
C ALA A 60 13.85 24.77 22.52
N GLN A 61 14.71 25.80 22.50
CA GLN A 61 14.97 26.62 23.68
C GLN A 61 14.09 27.87 23.74
N ASN A 62 13.50 28.27 22.61
CA ASN A 62 12.66 29.45 22.51
C ASN A 62 11.56 29.29 21.43
N VAL A 63 10.64 30.26 21.39
CA VAL A 63 9.49 30.26 20.47
C VAL A 63 9.91 30.37 19.00
N LEU A 64 11.00 31.09 18.70
CA LEU A 64 11.51 31.22 17.33
C LEU A 64 12.10 29.92 16.82
N ASP A 65 12.86 29.20 17.66
CA ASP A 65 13.38 27.87 17.35
C ASP A 65 12.23 26.91 17.02
N TYR A 66 11.18 26.93 17.85
CA TYR A 66 9.99 26.11 17.65
C TYR A 66 9.27 26.46 16.33
N ALA A 67 9.10 27.76 16.04
CA ALA A 67 8.46 28.22 14.81
C ALA A 67 9.25 27.84 13.53
N ALA A 68 10.57 27.71 13.63
CA ALA A 68 11.43 27.32 12.52
C ALA A 68 11.34 25.82 12.17
N ILE A 69 10.86 24.96 13.07
CA ILE A 69 10.83 23.50 12.87
C ILE A 69 9.99 23.12 11.65
N GLY A 70 8.79 23.69 11.51
CA GLY A 70 7.88 23.38 10.39
C GLY A 70 8.53 23.67 9.02
N PRO A 71 9.00 24.90 8.77
CA PRO A 71 9.71 25.26 7.55
C PRO A 71 10.96 24.39 7.28
N LEU A 72 11.71 24.02 8.32
CA LEU A 72 12.89 23.16 8.17
C LEU A 72 12.55 21.72 7.79
N MET A 73 11.43 21.20 8.29
CA MET A 73 10.98 19.83 8.02
C MET A 73 10.21 19.70 6.70
N LEU A 74 9.57 20.77 6.24
CA LEU A 74 8.69 20.77 5.08
C LEU A 74 9.33 20.17 3.80
N PRO A 75 10.57 20.52 3.40
CA PRO A 75 11.19 19.93 2.22
C PRO A 75 11.37 18.41 2.31
N ALA A 76 11.69 17.89 3.50
CA ALA A 76 11.87 16.46 3.71
C ALA A 76 10.54 15.70 3.61
N TYR A 77 9.47 16.24 4.20
CA TYR A 77 8.12 15.69 4.07
C TYR A 77 7.61 15.72 2.62
N ALA A 78 7.83 16.84 1.91
CA ALA A 78 7.45 16.98 0.50
C ALA A 78 8.19 15.98 -0.38
N SER A 79 9.51 15.85 -0.20
CA SER A 79 10.34 14.90 -0.95
C SER A 79 9.89 13.45 -0.70
N GLN A 80 9.65 13.07 0.55
CA GLN A 80 9.20 11.74 0.90
C GLN A 80 7.81 11.42 0.32
N THR A 81 6.93 12.41 0.30
CA THR A 81 5.59 12.29 -0.31
C THR A 81 5.69 12.09 -1.82
N MET A 82 6.55 12.88 -2.50
CA MET A 82 6.76 12.75 -3.94
C MET A 82 7.35 11.38 -4.32
N LEU A 83 8.32 10.89 -3.56
CA LEU A 83 8.91 9.56 -3.78
C LEU A 83 7.88 8.45 -3.60
N TYR A 84 7.01 8.58 -2.59
CA TYR A 84 5.93 7.62 -2.36
C TYR A 84 4.93 7.61 -3.53
N TYR A 85 4.47 8.78 -3.99
CA TYR A 85 3.57 8.85 -5.15
C TYR A 85 4.23 8.35 -6.44
N LYS A 86 5.52 8.62 -6.63
CA LYS A 86 6.29 8.04 -7.75
C LYS A 86 6.25 6.52 -7.69
N ARG A 87 6.51 5.93 -6.52
CA ARG A 87 6.48 4.47 -6.32
C ARG A 87 5.09 3.88 -6.58
N LEU A 88 4.03 4.55 -6.13
CA LEU A 88 2.66 4.14 -6.43
C LEU A 88 2.37 4.18 -7.94
N SER A 89 2.85 5.22 -8.63
CA SER A 89 2.70 5.33 -10.09
C SER A 89 3.45 4.23 -10.84
N GLU A 90 4.65 3.87 -10.39
CA GLU A 90 5.44 2.75 -10.95
C GLU A 90 4.67 1.41 -10.78
N ILE A 91 4.13 1.15 -9.59
CA ILE A 91 3.31 -0.04 -9.31
C ILE A 91 2.05 -0.06 -10.19
N ALA A 92 1.33 1.07 -10.28
CA ALA A 92 0.10 1.17 -11.06
C ALA A 92 0.32 1.04 -12.57
N SER A 93 1.48 1.46 -13.08
CA SER A 93 1.85 1.32 -14.49
C SER A 93 2.42 -0.05 -14.84
N GLY A 94 2.59 -0.95 -13.88
CA GLY A 94 3.19 -2.27 -14.09
C GLY A 94 4.68 -2.20 -14.43
N VAL A 95 5.34 -1.06 -14.16
CA VAL A 95 6.79 -0.93 -14.29
C VAL A 95 7.42 -1.67 -13.11
N SER A 96 7.74 -2.95 -13.33
CA SER A 96 8.59 -3.73 -12.43
C SER A 96 9.98 -3.10 -12.37
N VAL A 97 10.34 -2.54 -11.22
CA VAL A 97 11.74 -2.18 -10.88
C VAL A 97 12.42 -3.41 -10.30
#